data_AF-A0A5B0RRP5-F1
#
_entry.id   AF-A0A5B0RRP5-F1
#
_cell.length_a   1.000
_cell.length_b   1.000
_cell.length_c   1.000
_cell.angle_alpha   90.00
_cell.angle_beta   90.00
_cell.angle_gamma   90.00
#
_symmetry.space_group_name_H-M   'P 1'
#
loop_
_entity.id
_entity.type
_entity.pdbx_description
1 polymer ?
#
loop_
_entity_poly.entity_id
_entity_poly.type
_entity_poly.pdbx_seq_one_letter_code
_entity_poly.pdbx_strand_id
1 'polypeptide(L)'
;MALIDAVFRRSVTDRIMPFGVIASETKLPINEVEHLVMKALSLGLIKGSLDQISGTASITWVQPRVLNKQQIEALKKKLDDWTNRVMKVGQFAHSNGGSEILVQ
;
A
#
# COMPACT_ATOMS: atom_id res chain seq x y z
N MET A 1 -14.22 5.02 -7.58
CA MET A 1 -13.35 5.20 -6.37
C MET A 1 -13.00 3.90 -5.66
N ALA A 2 -13.79 2.82 -5.78
CA ALA A 2 -13.54 1.56 -5.08
C ALA A 2 -12.11 1.00 -5.22
N LEU A 3 -11.50 1.06 -6.40
CA LEU A 3 -10.11 0.62 -6.62
C LEU A 3 -9.09 1.41 -5.80
N ILE A 4 -9.20 2.74 -5.76
CA ILE A 4 -8.26 3.60 -5.00
C ILE A 4 -8.40 3.33 -3.50
N ASP A 5 -9.65 3.18 -3.03
CA ASP A 5 -9.95 2.81 -1.65
C ASP A 5 -9.41 1.43 -1.27
N ALA A 6 -9.54 0.46 -2.17
CA ALA A 6 -9.00 -0.90 -2.03
C ALA A 6 -7.48 -0.90 -1.83
N VAL A 7 -6.77 -0.13 -2.66
CA VAL A 7 -5.31 -0.01 -2.60
C VAL A 7 -4.88 0.74 -1.34
N PHE A 8 -5.60 1.80 -0.95
CA PHE A 8 -5.26 2.62 0.20
C PHE A 8 -5.36 1.85 1.54
N ARG A 9 -6.34 0.94 1.66
CA ARG A 9 -6.49 0.10 2.85
C ARG A 9 -5.29 -0.84 3.06
N ARG A 10 -4.71 -1.35 1.97
CA ARG A 10 -3.61 -2.32 2.02
C ARG A 10 -2.30 -1.72 2.56
N SER A 11 -1.42 -2.63 2.99
CA SER A 11 -0.04 -2.28 3.36
C SER A 11 0.74 -1.87 2.12
N VAL A 12 1.79 -1.07 2.29
CA VAL A 12 2.73 -0.74 1.20
C VAL A 12 3.45 -1.99 0.68
N THR A 13 3.61 -3.01 1.52
CA THR A 13 4.24 -4.29 1.18
C THR A 13 3.33 -5.25 0.43
N ASP A 14 2.02 -5.00 0.39
CA ASP A 14 1.02 -5.89 -0.23
C ASP A 14 0.22 -5.11 -1.29
N ARG A 15 0.91 -4.73 -2.37
CA ARG A 15 0.33 -3.94 -3.47
C ARG A 15 0.32 -4.65 -4.83
N ILE A 16 0.54 -5.95 -4.82
CA ILE A 16 0.30 -6.82 -5.97
C ILE A 16 -1.10 -7.41 -5.81
N MET A 17 -2.04 -6.96 -6.63
CA MET A 17 -3.45 -7.32 -6.52
C MET A 17 -3.87 -8.25 -7.66
N PRO A 18 -4.33 -9.48 -7.36
CA PRO A 18 -4.94 -10.34 -8.36
C PRO A 18 -6.23 -9.73 -8.94
N PHE A 19 -6.50 -9.98 -10.21
CA PHE A 19 -7.70 -9.44 -10.89
C PHE A 19 -8.99 -9.89 -10.21
N GLY A 20 -9.04 -11.12 -9.67
CA GLY A 20 -10.21 -11.59 -8.91
C GLY A 20 -10.50 -10.78 -7.65
N VAL A 21 -9.46 -10.26 -6.99
CA VAL A 21 -9.60 -9.39 -5.81
C VAL A 21 -10.06 -8.00 -6.23
N ILE A 22 -9.52 -7.48 -7.33
CA ILE A 22 -9.96 -6.19 -7.88
C ILE A 22 -11.42 -6.29 -8.32
N ALA A 23 -11.81 -7.37 -9.00
CA ALA A 23 -13.17 -7.66 -9.43
C ALA A 23 -14.16 -7.64 -8.24
N SER A 24 -13.82 -8.35 -7.16
CA SER A 24 -14.69 -8.44 -5.98
C SER A 24 -14.83 -7.10 -5.26
N GLU A 25 -13.74 -6.33 -5.11
CA GLU A 25 -13.79 -5.02 -4.44
C GLU A 25 -14.45 -3.93 -5.29
N THR A 26 -14.33 -4.01 -6.61
CA THR A 26 -14.95 -3.05 -7.54
C THR A 26 -16.36 -3.46 -7.95
N LYS A 27 -16.76 -4.70 -7.64
CA LYS A 27 -18.02 -5.32 -8.08
C LYS A 27 -18.16 -5.33 -9.60
N LEU A 28 -17.05 -5.50 -10.29
CA LEU A 28 -17.00 -5.63 -11.74
C LEU A 28 -16.70 -7.07 -12.13
N PRO A 29 -17.20 -7.54 -13.28
CA PRO A 29 -16.78 -8.82 -13.81
C PRO A 29 -15.28 -8.78 -14.19
N ILE A 30 -14.62 -9.94 -14.10
CA ILE A 30 -13.16 -10.03 -14.16
C ILE A 30 -12.57 -9.55 -15.50
N ASN A 31 -13.34 -9.69 -16.59
CA ASN A 31 -12.99 -9.22 -17.93
C ASN A 31 -12.89 -7.68 -18.03
N GLU A 32 -13.56 -6.93 -17.16
CA GLU A 32 -13.53 -5.46 -17.18
C GLU A 32 -12.44 -4.87 -16.27
N VAL A 33 -11.84 -5.69 -15.41
CA VAL A 33 -10.79 -5.24 -14.48
C VAL A 33 -9.60 -4.64 -15.22
N GLU A 34 -9.21 -5.25 -16.34
CA GLU A 34 -8.08 -4.79 -17.14
C GLU A 34 -8.30 -3.37 -17.66
N HIS A 35 -9.47 -3.12 -18.26
CA HIS A 35 -9.86 -1.81 -18.76
C HIS A 35 -9.96 -0.77 -17.65
N LEU A 36 -10.47 -1.15 -16.47
CA LEU A 36 -10.50 -0.26 -15.31
C LEU A 36 -9.09 0.16 -14.89
N VAL A 37 -8.17 -0.79 -14.75
CA VAL A 37 -6.80 -0.53 -14.32
C VAL A 37 -6.05 0.31 -15.36
N MET A 38 -6.18 -0.03 -16.65
CA MET A 38 -5.62 0.77 -17.74
C MET A 38 -6.14 2.22 -17.70
N LYS A 39 -7.45 2.42 -17.53
CA LYS A 39 -8.03 3.77 -17.45
C LYS A 39 -7.52 4.54 -16.23
N ALA A 40 -7.37 3.87 -15.09
CA ALA A 40 -6.84 4.49 -13.87
C ALA A 40 -5.37 4.91 -14.03
N LEU A 41 -4.56 4.10 -14.74
CA LEU A 41 -3.18 4.44 -15.10
C LEU A 41 -3.14 5.63 -16.07
N SER A 42 -3.94 5.60 -17.15
CA SER A 42 -3.97 6.67 -18.16
C SER A 42 -4.44 8.01 -17.61
N LEU A 43 -5.37 8.00 -16.65
CA LEU A 43 -5.84 9.22 -15.97
C LEU A 43 -4.90 9.69 -14.85
N GLY A 44 -3.79 8.98 -14.59
CA GLY A 44 -2.84 9.32 -13.53
C GLY A 44 -3.40 9.18 -12.11
N LEU A 45 -4.51 8.44 -11.94
CA LEU A 45 -5.12 8.18 -10.63
C LEU A 45 -4.26 7.21 -9.81
N ILE A 46 -3.55 6.32 -10.51
CA ILE A 46 -2.62 5.35 -9.93
C ILE A 46 -1.34 5.30 -10.77
N LYS A 47 -0.23 4.88 -10.15
CA LYS A 47 0.98 4.47 -10.87
C LYS A 47 1.29 3.03 -10.52
N GLY A 48 1.85 2.29 -11.48
CA GLY A 48 2.05 0.86 -11.33
C GLY A 48 2.30 0.16 -12.65
N SER A 49 2.27 -1.17 -12.59
CA SER A 49 2.33 -2.05 -13.75
C SER A 49 1.18 -3.06 -13.71
N LEU A 50 0.81 -3.54 -14.89
CA LEU A 50 -0.23 -4.54 -15.09
C LEU A 50 0.43 -5.77 -15.73
N ASP A 51 0.17 -6.95 -15.20
CA ASP A 51 0.58 -8.22 -15.78
C ASP A 51 -0.65 -9.09 -16.01
N GLN A 52 -1.09 -9.16 -17.26
CA GLN A 52 -2.26 -9.92 -17.66
C GLN A 52 -2.01 -11.43 -17.61
N ILE A 53 -0.78 -11.89 -17.88
CA ILE A 53 -0.46 -13.33 -17.92
C ILE A 53 -0.56 -13.92 -16.51
N SER A 54 -0.03 -13.21 -15.52
CA SER A 54 -0.21 -13.60 -14.11
C SER A 54 -1.57 -13.17 -13.54
N GLY A 55 -2.33 -12.32 -14.25
CA GLY A 55 -3.60 -11.77 -13.79
C GLY A 55 -3.45 -10.88 -12.56
N THR A 56 -2.38 -10.08 -12.49
CA THR A 56 -2.06 -9.22 -11.35
C THR A 56 -1.82 -7.76 -11.76
N ALA A 57 -2.12 -6.84 -10.85
CA ALA A 57 -1.79 -5.42 -10.99
C ALA A 57 -0.91 -4.98 -9.80
N SER A 58 0.27 -4.46 -10.09
CA SER A 58 1.18 -3.89 -9.09
C SER A 58 0.98 -2.39 -9.01
N ILE A 59 0.55 -1.87 -7.86
CA ILE A 59 0.18 -0.46 -7.71
C ILE A 59 1.15 0.22 -6.75
N THR A 60 2.05 1.05 -7.27
CA THR A 60 3.11 1.71 -6.46
C THR A 60 2.63 3.00 -5.83
N TRP A 61 1.67 3.69 -6.44
CA TRP A 61 1.20 4.99 -5.99
C TRP A 61 -0.27 5.21 -6.32
N VAL A 62 -0.95 6.02 -5.50
CA VAL A 62 -2.33 6.44 -5.69
C VAL A 62 -2.44 7.95 -5.49
N GLN A 63 -3.34 8.59 -6.23
CA GLN A 63 -3.57 10.02 -6.14
C GLN A 63 -4.07 10.42 -4.73
N PRO A 64 -3.41 11.40 -4.07
CA PRO A 64 -3.89 11.95 -2.81
C PRO A 64 -5.28 12.58 -2.96
N ARG A 65 -6.11 12.43 -1.94
CA ARG A 65 -7.47 12.98 -1.91
C ARG A 65 -7.89 13.31 -0.49
N VAL A 66 -9.04 13.95 -0.34
CA VAL A 66 -9.66 14.23 0.96
C VAL A 66 -9.98 12.91 1.67
N LEU A 67 -9.68 12.87 2.97
CA LEU A 67 -9.89 11.71 3.83
C LEU A 67 -10.97 11.98 4.87
N ASN A 68 -11.71 10.93 5.24
CA ASN A 68 -12.63 10.99 6.37
C ASN A 68 -11.93 10.68 7.70
N LYS A 69 -12.61 10.95 8.82
CA LYS A 69 -12.03 10.76 10.17
C LYS A 69 -11.54 9.32 10.42
N GLN A 70 -12.28 8.31 9.95
CA GLN A 70 -11.90 6.90 10.11
C GLN A 70 -10.62 6.56 9.34
N GLN A 71 -10.45 7.10 8.12
CA GLN A 71 -9.24 6.93 7.33
C GLN A 71 -8.03 7.62 7.98
N ILE A 72 -8.23 8.79 8.59
CA ILE A 72 -7.20 9.49 9.35
C ILE A 72 -6.77 8.67 10.58
N GLU A 73 -7.72 8.07 11.29
CA GLU A 73 -7.43 7.20 12.43
C GLU A 73 -6.63 5.95 12.02
N ALA A 74 -6.97 5.34 10.88
CA ALA A 74 -6.20 4.24 10.32
C ALA A 74 -4.77 4.66 9.94
N LEU A 75 -4.58 5.87 9.41
CA LEU A 75 -3.25 6.42 9.13
C LEU A 75 -2.45 6.66 10.41
N LYS A 76 -3.08 7.22 11.45
CA LYS A 76 -2.44 7.41 12.76
C LYS A 76 -1.93 6.07 13.30
N LYS A 77 -2.76 5.03 13.30
CA LYS A 77 -2.36 3.69 13.74
C LYS A 77 -1.17 3.14 12.95
N LYS A 78 -1.18 3.28 11.61
CA LYS A 78 -0.04 2.88 10.76
C LYS A 78 1.25 3.62 11.12
N LEU A 79 1.16 4.92 11.45
CA LEU A 79 2.30 5.73 11.87
C LEU A 79 2.83 5.33 13.26
N ASP A 80 1.93 5.08 14.21
CA ASP A 80 2.27 4.60 15.55
C ASP A 80 2.99 3.23 15.46
N ASP A 81 2.46 2.31 14.65
CA ASP A 81 3.07 1.00 14.42
C ASP A 81 4.47 1.12 13.81
N TRP A 82 4.66 2.05 12.87
CA TRP A 82 5.98 2.31 12.28
C TRP A 82 6.96 2.91 13.29
N THR A 83 6.53 3.91 14.07
CA THR A 83 7.33 4.52 15.14
C THR A 83 7.79 3.48 16.15
N ASN A 84 6.87 2.59 16.57
CA ASN A 84 7.18 1.50 17.48
C ASN A 84 8.22 0.52 16.91
N ARG A 85 8.16 0.23 15.60
CA ARG A 85 9.18 -0.61 14.94
C ARG A 85 10.54 0.06 14.93
N VAL A 86 10.61 1.35 14.60
CA VAL A 86 11.87 2.12 14.60
C VAL A 86 12.47 2.16 16.00
N MET A 87 11.66 2.40 17.04
CA MET A 87 12.13 2.40 18.44
C MET A 87 12.69 1.04 18.86
N LYS A 88 12.04 -0.07 18.48
CA LYS A 88 12.53 -1.43 18.75
C LYS A 88 13.87 -1.70 18.05
N VAL A 89 14.00 -1.27 16.79
CA VAL A 89 15.27 -1.39 16.05
C VAL A 89 16.36 -0.56 16.71
N GLY A 90 16.04 0.66 17.17
CA GLY A 90 16.97 1.51 17.92
C GLY A 90 17.44 0.88 19.23
N GLN A 91 16.50 0.31 20.01
CA GLN A 91 16.83 -0.43 21.23
C GLN A 91 17.71 -1.65 20.95
N PHE A 92 17.36 -2.43 19.93
CA PHE A 92 18.15 -3.59 19.49
C PHE A 92 19.57 -3.19 19.08
N ALA A 93 19.72 -2.12 18.32
CA ALA A 93 21.02 -1.61 17.90
C ALA A 93 21.85 -1.11 19.11
N HIS A 94 21.21 -0.43 20.06
CA HIS A 94 21.88 0.01 21.29
C HIS A 94 22.37 -1.18 22.14
N SER A 95 21.53 -2.20 22.34
CA SER A 95 21.86 -3.37 23.15
C SER A 95 22.90 -4.31 22.53
N ASN A 96 23.00 -4.39 21.19
CA ASN A 96 23.87 -5.36 20.50
C ASN A 96 25.10 -4.76 19.79
N GLY A 97 25.15 -3.44 19.59
CA GLY A 97 26.27 -2.79 18.89
C GLY A 97 26.63 -1.38 19.37
N GLY A 98 25.81 -0.78 20.23
CA GLY A 98 26.02 0.59 20.71
C GLY A 98 27.17 0.72 21.73
N SER A 99 27.45 -0.29 22.53
CA SER A 99 28.49 -0.21 23.57
C SER A 99 29.91 -0.49 23.07
N GLU A 100 30.09 -1.23 21.97
CA GLU A 100 31.43 -1.56 21.44
C GLU A 100 31.91 -0.61 20.34
N ILE A 101 31.00 0.09 19.65
CA ILE A 101 31.33 0.92 18.48
C ILE A 101 31.16 2.43 18.75
N LEU A 102 30.30 2.83 19.70
CA LEU A 102 29.90 4.25 19.85
C LEU A 102 30.41 5.00 21.10
N VAL A 103 31.32 4.45 21.93
CA VAL A 103 32.10 5.25 22.90
C VAL A 103 33.51 4.66 23.11
N GLN A 104 34.53 5.43 22.69
CA GLN A 104 35.62 5.85 23.58
C GLN A 104 35.28 7.24 24.10
#